data_AF-A0A661BWH7-F1
#
_entry.id   AF-A0A661BWH7-F1
#
_cell.length_a   1.000
_cell.length_b   1.000
_cell.length_c   1.000
_cell.angle_alpha   90.00
_cell.angle_beta   90.00
_cell.angle_gamma   90.00
#
_symmetry.space_group_name_H-M   'P 1'
#
loop_
_entity.id
_entity.type
_entity.pdbx_description
1 polymer ?
#
loop_
_entity_poly.entity_id
_entity_poly.type
_entity_poly.pdbx_seq_one_letter_code
_entity_poly.pdbx_strand_id
1 'polypeptide(L)'
;MFNKNDLEQIHEKGIDLKVVENQINHFKTGFPFINLAAAATSNNGLHCYSTEEAAGLAAFFDEHNTDYEIIKFVPASGAASRMFKNLQQFKDEYQGTKVDIEKYLIDQDFGSPAYFFTNLEKFAFYNELKAVLAQDGFDIKKL
;
A
#
# COMPACT_ATOMS: atom_id res chain seq x y z
N MET A 1 -27.77 13.83 2.83
CA MET A 1 -28.87 13.06 3.43
C MET A 1 -29.35 12.10 2.36
N PHE A 2 -29.55 10.82 2.68
CA PHE A 2 -29.93 9.81 1.70
C PHE A 2 -31.33 10.06 1.16
N ASN A 3 -31.53 9.88 -0.14
CA ASN A 3 -32.86 9.87 -0.75
C ASN A 3 -33.47 8.46 -0.66
N LYS A 4 -34.75 8.32 -1.06
CA LYS A 4 -35.48 7.05 -0.98
C LYS A 4 -34.82 5.91 -1.78
N ASN A 5 -34.31 6.21 -2.97
CA ASN A 5 -33.62 5.25 -3.83
C ASN A 5 -32.29 4.80 -3.20
N ASP A 6 -31.55 5.71 -2.55
CA ASP A 6 -30.32 5.36 -1.82
C ASP A 6 -30.63 4.37 -0.69
N LEU A 7 -31.70 4.60 0.09
CA LEU A 7 -32.11 3.74 1.19
C LEU A 7 -32.55 2.35 0.72
N GLU A 8 -33.29 2.29 -0.39
CA GLU A 8 -33.71 1.03 -1.02
C GLU A 8 -32.50 0.22 -1.49
N GLN A 9 -31.54 0.85 -2.17
CA GLN A 9 -30.30 0.17 -2.62
C GLN A 9 -29.43 -0.32 -1.46
N ILE A 10 -29.29 0.48 -0.40
CA ILE A 10 -28.53 0.09 0.80
C ILE A 10 -29.18 -1.14 1.45
N HIS A 11 -30.51 -1.14 1.56
CA HIS A 11 -31.26 -2.26 2.10
C HIS A 11 -31.16 -3.52 1.24
N GLU A 12 -31.32 -3.41 -0.08
CA GLU A 12 -31.18 -4.55 -1.02
C GLU A 12 -29.79 -5.19 -0.98
N LYS A 13 -28.74 -4.38 -0.72
CA LYS A 13 -27.38 -4.88 -0.53
C LYS A 13 -27.13 -5.49 0.85
N GLY A 14 -28.11 -5.45 1.76
CA GLY A 14 -28.00 -5.97 3.12
C GLY A 14 -27.03 -5.18 4.00
N ILE A 15 -26.83 -3.88 3.71
CA ILE A 15 -25.89 -3.03 4.44
C ILE A 15 -26.66 -2.24 5.50
N ASP A 16 -26.21 -2.28 6.76
CA ASP A 16 -26.79 -1.45 7.82
C ASP A 16 -26.53 0.04 7.51
N LEU A 17 -27.58 0.87 7.56
CA LEU A 17 -27.50 2.31 7.28
C LEU A 17 -26.42 3.01 8.13
N LYS A 18 -26.23 2.60 9.40
CA LYS A 18 -25.19 3.15 10.28
C LYS A 18 -23.79 2.88 9.77
N VAL A 19 -23.57 1.75 9.09
CA VAL A 19 -22.28 1.43 8.48
C VAL A 19 -21.99 2.42 7.35
N VAL A 20 -22.99 2.71 6.51
CA VAL A 20 -22.84 3.69 5.42
C VAL A 20 -22.62 5.10 5.98
N GLU A 21 -23.36 5.50 7.00
CA GLU A 21 -23.17 6.79 7.67
C GLU A 21 -21.76 6.94 8.25
N ASN A 22 -21.26 5.88 8.91
CA ASN A 22 -19.89 5.86 9.45
C ASN A 22 -18.84 5.94 8.34
N GLN A 23 -19.03 5.24 7.23
CA GLN A 23 -18.13 5.32 6.06
C GLN A 23 -18.10 6.74 5.48
N ILE A 24 -19.27 7.39 5.32
CA ILE A 24 -19.36 8.79 4.89
C ILE A 24 -18.66 9.71 5.88
N ASN A 25 -18.80 9.46 7.18
CA ASN A 25 -18.10 10.24 8.19
C ASN A 25 -16.57 10.10 8.03
N HIS A 26 -16.05 8.89 7.82
CA HIS A 26 -14.62 8.69 7.55
C HIS A 26 -14.14 9.41 6.28
N PHE A 27 -14.95 9.52 5.24
CA PHE A 27 -14.59 10.33 4.07
C PHE A 27 -14.48 11.83 4.39
N LYS A 28 -15.25 12.33 5.34
CA LYS A 28 -15.24 13.75 5.76
C LYS A 28 -14.13 14.05 6.75
N THR A 29 -13.95 13.20 7.75
CA THR A 29 -13.04 13.43 8.88
C THR A 29 -11.69 12.75 8.69
N GLY A 30 -11.54 11.94 7.65
CA GLY A 30 -10.43 11.00 7.51
C GLY A 30 -10.65 9.73 8.32
N PHE A 31 -9.75 8.77 8.11
CA PHE A 31 -9.67 7.54 8.89
C PHE A 31 -8.71 7.74 10.05
N PRO A 32 -9.00 7.18 11.23
CA PRO A 32 -8.03 7.17 12.32
C PRO A 32 -6.78 6.38 11.90
N PHE A 33 -5.63 6.75 12.46
CA PHE A 33 -4.43 5.94 12.30
C PHE A 33 -4.64 4.55 12.88
N ILE A 34 -4.22 3.53 12.12
CA ILE A 34 -4.23 2.16 12.59
C ILE A 34 -3.10 2.01 13.62
N ASN A 35 -3.45 1.51 14.80
CA ASN A 35 -2.45 1.08 15.77
C ASN A 35 -1.84 -0.25 15.29
N LEU A 36 -0.63 -0.17 14.75
CA LEU A 36 0.10 -1.35 14.31
C LEU A 36 0.53 -2.18 15.53
N ALA A 37 0.14 -3.45 15.56
CA ALA A 37 0.54 -4.36 16.63
C ALA A 37 2.01 -4.78 16.49
N ALA A 38 2.39 -5.30 15.33
CA ALA A 38 3.76 -5.65 14.95
C ALA A 38 3.81 -5.90 13.43
N ALA A 39 5.01 -5.92 12.87
CA ALA A 39 5.21 -6.36 11.48
C ALA A 39 4.90 -7.85 11.33
N ALA A 40 4.23 -8.22 10.23
CA ALA A 40 4.06 -9.62 9.87
C ALA A 40 5.41 -10.19 9.42
N THR A 41 5.87 -11.26 10.06
CA THR A 41 7.13 -11.96 9.74
C THR A 41 6.88 -13.45 9.69
N SER A 42 7.87 -14.23 9.22
CA SER A 42 7.81 -15.70 9.26
C SER A 42 7.56 -16.26 10.66
N ASN A 43 7.96 -15.52 11.70
CA ASN A 43 7.76 -15.89 13.10
C ASN A 43 6.57 -15.16 13.74
N ASN A 44 5.85 -14.31 12.98
CA ASN A 44 4.77 -13.48 13.47
C ASN A 44 3.69 -13.29 12.40
N GLY A 45 2.74 -14.22 12.33
CA GLY A 45 1.53 -14.09 11.53
C GLY A 45 1.63 -14.47 10.04
N LEU A 46 2.81 -14.87 9.54
CA LEU A 46 2.95 -15.46 8.21
C LEU A 46 3.18 -16.97 8.30
N HIS A 47 2.40 -17.74 7.54
CA HIS A 47 2.69 -19.15 7.30
C HIS A 47 3.70 -19.26 6.15
N CYS A 48 4.88 -19.80 6.44
CA CYS A 48 5.93 -20.02 5.45
C CYS A 48 5.94 -21.49 5.05
N TYR A 49 5.45 -21.79 3.86
CA TYR A 49 5.47 -23.14 3.30
C TYR A 49 6.80 -23.43 2.60
N SER A 50 7.28 -24.67 2.72
CA SER A 50 8.36 -25.20 1.88
C SER A 50 7.94 -25.25 0.41
N THR A 51 8.91 -25.42 -0.48
CA THR A 51 8.64 -25.56 -1.93
C THR A 51 7.76 -26.77 -2.20
N GLU A 52 7.97 -27.87 -1.48
CA GLU A 52 7.21 -29.11 -1.58
C GLU A 52 5.77 -28.93 -1.10
N GLU A 53 5.57 -28.28 0.06
CA GLU A 53 4.23 -27.98 0.58
C GLU A 53 3.46 -27.03 -0.34
N ALA A 54 4.12 -25.97 -0.82
CA ALA A 54 3.53 -25.02 -1.75
C ALA A 54 3.09 -25.70 -3.06
N ALA A 55 3.92 -26.61 -3.59
CA ALA A 55 3.57 -27.40 -4.78
C ALA A 55 2.38 -28.33 -4.53
N GLY A 56 2.33 -28.98 -3.35
CA GLY A 56 1.20 -29.82 -2.96
C GLY A 56 -0.11 -29.04 -2.83
N LEU A 57 -0.07 -27.85 -2.20
CA LEU A 57 -1.23 -26.97 -2.08
C LEU A 57 -1.72 -26.44 -3.43
N ALA A 58 -0.80 -26.11 -4.33
CA ALA A 58 -1.14 -25.70 -5.69
C ALA A 58 -1.83 -26.84 -6.46
N ALA A 59 -1.27 -28.05 -6.41
CA ALA A 59 -1.86 -29.23 -7.04
C ALA A 59 -3.25 -29.55 -6.48
N PHE A 60 -3.44 -29.45 -5.16
CA PHE A 60 -4.76 -29.61 -4.53
C PHE A 60 -5.77 -28.58 -5.05
N PHE A 61 -5.39 -27.31 -5.16
CA PHE A 61 -6.25 -26.29 -5.73
C PHE A 61 -6.60 -26.59 -7.20
N ASP A 62 -5.62 -27.01 -7.99
CA ASP A 62 -5.83 -27.33 -9.41
C ASP A 62 -6.78 -28.52 -9.62
N GLU A 63 -6.72 -29.53 -8.74
CA GLU A 63 -7.61 -30.69 -8.78
C GLU A 63 -9.06 -30.35 -8.37
N HIS A 64 -9.23 -29.48 -7.38
CA HIS A 64 -10.54 -29.23 -6.77
C HIS A 64 -11.18 -27.90 -7.14
N ASN A 65 -10.55 -27.05 -7.96
CA ASN A 65 -11.10 -25.71 -8.26
C ASN A 65 -12.53 -25.73 -8.84
N THR A 66 -12.94 -26.81 -9.53
CA THR A 66 -14.29 -26.95 -10.10
C THR A 66 -15.37 -27.15 -9.06
N ASP A 67 -14.98 -27.59 -7.85
CA ASP A 67 -15.89 -27.83 -6.73
C ASP A 67 -16.21 -26.53 -5.96
N TYR A 68 -15.56 -25.41 -6.32
CA TYR A 68 -15.66 -24.14 -5.63
C TYR A 68 -16.05 -22.98 -6.56
N GLU A 69 -16.78 -22.01 -6.01
CA GLU A 69 -16.97 -20.72 -6.67
C GLU A 69 -15.69 -19.88 -6.55
N ILE A 70 -14.98 -19.71 -7.67
CA ILE A 70 -13.72 -18.98 -7.68
C ILE A 70 -13.97 -17.49 -7.80
N ILE A 71 -13.66 -16.76 -6.73
CA ILE A 71 -13.73 -15.30 -6.70
C ILE A 71 -12.34 -14.72 -6.94
N LYS A 72 -12.24 -13.82 -7.93
CA LYS A 72 -11.02 -13.04 -8.14
C LYS A 72 -10.85 -12.05 -6.99
N PHE A 73 -9.97 -12.37 -6.05
CA PHE A 73 -9.52 -11.41 -5.05
C PHE A 73 -8.52 -10.45 -5.69
N VAL A 74 -8.95 -9.21 -5.95
CA VAL A 74 -8.03 -8.12 -6.29
C VAL A 74 -7.64 -7.46 -4.98
N PRO A 75 -6.43 -7.71 -4.44
CA PRO A 75 -6.00 -7.03 -3.24
C PRO A 75 -6.02 -5.52 -3.51
N ALA A 76 -6.45 -4.74 -2.52
CA ALA A 76 -6.43 -3.29 -2.60
C ALA A 76 -4.96 -2.81 -2.64
N SER A 77 -4.36 -2.78 -3.84
CA SER A 77 -3.01 -2.30 -4.13
C SER A 77 -2.78 -0.83 -3.73
N GLY A 78 -3.84 -0.16 -3.30
CA GLY A 78 -3.83 1.24 -2.88
C GLY A 78 -2.89 1.51 -1.70
N ALA A 79 -2.63 0.58 -0.78
CA ALA A 79 -1.76 0.89 0.36
C ALA A 79 -0.32 1.21 -0.06
N ALA A 80 0.31 0.32 -0.84
CA ALA A 80 1.65 0.54 -1.37
C ALA A 80 1.68 1.70 -2.37
N SER A 81 0.67 1.79 -3.25
CA SER A 81 0.59 2.87 -4.24
C SER A 81 0.44 4.25 -3.58
N ARG A 82 -0.34 4.35 -2.48
CA ARG A 82 -0.47 5.58 -1.70
C ARG A 82 0.82 5.94 -0.97
N MET A 83 1.56 4.94 -0.47
CA MET A 83 2.84 5.15 0.23
C MET A 83 3.88 5.84 -0.68
N PHE A 84 3.94 5.46 -1.95
CA PHE A 84 4.89 6.03 -2.92
C PHE A 84 4.30 7.12 -3.82
N LYS A 85 3.04 7.54 -3.62
CA LYS A 85 2.36 8.47 -4.53
C LYS A 85 3.13 9.78 -4.73
N ASN A 86 3.59 10.40 -3.64
CA ASN A 86 4.32 11.66 -3.69
C ASN A 86 5.69 11.50 -4.37
N LEU A 87 6.34 10.36 -4.19
CA LEU A 87 7.60 10.04 -4.88
C LEU A 87 7.40 9.76 -6.37
N GLN A 88 6.30 9.11 -6.74
CA GLN A 88 5.95 8.90 -8.14
C GLN A 88 5.65 10.24 -8.83
N GLN A 89 4.89 11.12 -8.17
CA GLN A 89 4.66 12.48 -8.66
C GLN A 89 5.97 13.26 -8.79
N PHE A 90 6.86 13.17 -7.79
CA PHE A 90 8.20 13.76 -7.87
C PHE A 90 8.95 13.24 -9.10
N LYS A 91 9.00 11.92 -9.31
CA LYS A 91 9.66 11.31 -10.48
C LYS A 91 9.11 11.83 -11.81
N ASP A 92 7.79 12.00 -11.91
CA ASP A 92 7.13 12.39 -13.16
C ASP A 92 7.26 13.89 -13.44
N GLU A 93 7.31 14.74 -12.40
CA GLU A 93 7.42 16.20 -12.52
C GLU A 93 8.86 16.72 -12.54
N TYR A 94 9.81 16.02 -11.90
CA TYR A 94 11.17 16.49 -11.68
C TYR A 94 11.97 16.64 -12.99
N GLN A 95 12.39 17.87 -13.31
CA GLN A 95 13.17 18.18 -14.51
C GLN A 95 14.68 18.38 -14.23
N GLY A 96 15.13 18.15 -13.00
CA GLY A 96 16.53 18.33 -12.62
C GLY A 96 16.99 19.79 -12.49
N THR A 97 16.06 20.74 -12.40
CA THR A 97 16.42 22.16 -12.24
C THR A 97 16.61 22.51 -10.77
N LYS A 98 17.40 23.56 -10.48
CA LYS A 98 17.55 24.07 -9.10
C LYS A 98 16.23 24.47 -8.46
N VAL A 99 15.33 25.05 -9.27
CA VAL A 99 14.00 25.47 -8.83
C VAL A 99 13.15 24.26 -8.43
N ASP A 100 13.24 23.14 -9.14
CA ASP A 100 12.53 21.91 -8.78
C ASP A 100 13.06 21.33 -7.46
N ILE A 101 14.38 21.29 -7.29
CA ILE A 101 15.00 20.82 -6.04
C ILE A 101 14.53 21.68 -4.86
N GLU A 102 14.58 23.01 -4.99
CA GLU A 102 14.11 23.92 -3.95
C GLU A 102 12.63 23.72 -3.62
N LYS A 103 11.76 23.54 -4.62
CA LYS A 103 10.33 23.25 -4.43
C LYS A 103 10.10 22.03 -3.55
N TYR A 104 10.80 20.92 -3.79
CA TYR A 104 10.61 19.68 -3.03
C TYR A 104 11.32 19.65 -1.68
N LEU A 105 12.39 20.45 -1.50
CA LEU A 105 13.08 20.58 -0.21
C LEU A 105 12.34 21.47 0.80
N ILE A 106 11.43 22.34 0.36
CA ILE A 106 10.63 23.19 1.25
C ILE A 106 9.64 22.35 2.06
N ASP A 107 9.02 21.34 1.43
CA ASP A 107 8.05 20.47 2.08
C ASP A 107 8.75 19.33 2.85
N GLN A 108 8.77 19.45 4.17
CA GLN A 108 9.34 18.46 5.10
C GLN A 108 8.26 17.65 5.82
N ASP A 109 7.00 17.75 5.39
CA ASP A 109 5.90 17.04 6.03
C ASP A 109 6.03 15.53 5.86
N PHE A 110 5.39 14.79 6.76
CA PHE A 110 5.39 13.33 6.74
C PHE A 110 4.86 12.80 5.40
N GLY A 111 5.69 12.04 4.69
CA GLY A 111 5.37 11.47 3.38
C GLY A 111 5.75 12.35 2.19
N SER A 112 6.39 13.52 2.41
CA SER A 112 6.98 14.31 1.32
C SER A 112 8.23 13.63 0.73
N PRO A 113 8.64 13.98 -0.51
CA PRO A 113 9.90 13.51 -1.07
C PRO A 113 11.12 13.87 -0.21
N ALA A 114 11.20 15.08 0.34
CA ALA A 114 12.33 15.46 1.19
C ALA A 114 12.36 14.67 2.50
N TYR A 115 11.20 14.42 3.13
CA TYR A 115 11.12 13.57 4.31
C TYR A 115 11.61 12.15 4.00
N PHE A 116 11.23 11.61 2.84
CA PHE A 116 11.67 10.29 2.39
C PHE A 116 13.19 10.19 2.26
N PHE A 117 13.82 11.09 1.49
CA PHE A 117 15.27 11.04 1.26
C PHE A 117 16.06 11.30 2.55
N THR A 118 15.58 12.21 3.40
CA THR A 118 16.19 12.49 4.72
C THR A 118 16.17 11.26 5.64
N ASN A 119 15.13 10.43 5.54
CA ASN A 119 14.96 9.24 6.37
C ASN A 119 15.25 7.93 5.61
N LEU A 120 15.88 7.99 4.44
CA LEU A 120 16.04 6.84 3.55
C LEU A 120 16.70 5.64 4.25
N GLU A 121 17.69 5.91 5.11
CA GLU A 121 18.42 4.89 5.88
C GLU A 121 17.56 4.15 6.92
N LYS A 122 16.40 4.69 7.29
CA LYS A 122 15.50 4.10 8.29
C LYS A 122 14.51 3.10 7.68
N PHE A 123 14.40 3.03 6.36
CA PHE A 123 13.47 2.12 5.71
C PHE A 123 14.00 0.68 5.76
N ALA A 124 13.06 -0.26 5.95
CA ALA A 124 13.38 -1.69 6.02
C ALA A 124 14.05 -2.23 4.74
N PHE A 125 13.84 -1.57 3.59
CA PHE A 125 14.41 -1.95 2.29
C PHE A 125 15.72 -1.23 1.96
N TYR A 126 16.31 -0.44 2.88
CA TYR A 126 17.47 0.41 2.57
C TYR A 126 18.67 -0.38 2.04
N ASN A 127 18.97 -1.52 2.67
CA ASN A 127 20.13 -2.33 2.29
C ASN A 127 19.95 -2.96 0.91
N GLU A 128 18.75 -3.45 0.61
CA GLU A 128 18.36 -3.99 -0.69
C GLU A 128 18.44 -2.90 -1.77
N LEU A 129 17.90 -1.70 -1.49
CA LEU A 129 17.97 -0.57 -2.39
C LEU A 129 19.42 -0.17 -2.69
N LYS A 130 20.26 -0.09 -1.65
CA LYS A 130 21.70 0.19 -1.79
C LYS A 130 22.39 -0.85 -2.67
N ALA A 131 22.08 -2.13 -2.48
CA ALA A 131 22.67 -3.22 -3.26
C ALA A 131 22.26 -3.14 -4.74
N VAL A 132 20.99 -2.84 -5.03
CA VAL A 132 20.49 -2.67 -6.41
C VAL A 132 21.14 -1.45 -7.07
N LEU A 133 21.16 -0.30 -6.40
CA LEU A 133 21.77 0.93 -6.95
C LEU A 133 23.26 0.75 -7.25
N ALA A 134 23.99 0.01 -6.41
CA ALA A 134 25.41 -0.25 -6.63
C ALA A 134 25.67 -1.12 -7.87
N GLN A 135 24.74 -1.99 -8.27
CA GLN A 135 24.85 -2.77 -9.51
C GLN A 135 24.80 -1.86 -10.74
N ASP A 136 24.06 -0.76 -10.66
CA ASP A 136 23.94 0.26 -11.69
C ASP A 136 25.01 1.37 -11.57
N GLY A 137 25.97 1.23 -10.65
CA GLY A 137 27.07 2.18 -10.44
C GLY A 137 26.71 3.42 -9.63
N PHE A 138 25.54 3.46 -8.99
CA PHE A 138 25.12 4.57 -8.12
C PHE A 138 25.55 4.35 -6.67
N ASP A 139 25.91 5.44 -6.00
CA ASP A 139 26.15 5.48 -4.56
C ASP A 139 24.94 6.10 -3.86
N ILE A 140 24.21 5.30 -3.07
CA ILE A 140 23.01 5.74 -2.36
C ILE A 140 23.27 6.94 -1.44
N LYS A 141 24.51 7.15 -0.98
CA LYS A 141 24.90 8.29 -0.14
C LYS A 141 25.07 9.60 -0.90
N LYS A 142 25.04 9.54 -2.24
CA LYS A 142 25.17 10.69 -3.15
C LYS A 142 23.86 11.03 -3.85
N LEU A 143 22.75 10.40 -3.47
CA LEU A 143 21.41 10.75 -3.91
C LEU A 143 20.95 12.09 -3.34
#